data_AF-A0A2D6USZ4-F1
#
_entry.id   AF-A0A2D6USZ4-F1
#
_cell.length_a   1.000
_cell.length_b   1.000
_cell.length_c   1.000
_cell.angle_alpha   90.00
_cell.angle_beta   90.00
_cell.angle_gamma   90.00
#
_symmetry.space_group_name_H-M   'P 1'
#
loop_
_entity.id
_entity.type
_entity.pdbx_description
1 polymer ?
#
loop_
_entity_poly.entity_id
_entity_poly.type
_entity_poly.pdbx_seq_one_letter_code
_entity_poly.pdbx_strand_id
1 'polypeptide(L)'
;MEDPPSGDWLTLRSDQFLNWVDDAVYNIAEQTGIRDVVNRVTRPIFNWGLRYSPWPLHFGIMCCALEMGAAGGPDHDSERMGVVYRSSPRQCDILIVNGPVCEKLRPKLKTLYEQMADPKWVIAMGECAIGGGPYWDSYSVVAGADTFIPVDVYIPGCPVRPEALMHGFLTLQKKIREQEPGYFLRR
;
A
#
# COMPACT_ATOMS: atom_id res chain seq x y z
N MET A 1 -19.41 31.88 -7.51
CA MET A 1 -19.59 30.68 -6.69
C MET A 1 -21.07 30.61 -6.43
N GLU A 2 -21.78 29.79 -7.19
CA GLU A 2 -23.23 29.62 -7.03
C GLU A 2 -23.50 28.88 -5.72
N ASP A 3 -24.43 29.38 -4.92
CA ASP A 3 -24.91 28.69 -3.73
C ASP A 3 -25.45 27.30 -4.11
N PRO A 4 -25.47 26.33 -3.18
CA PRO A 4 -26.06 25.04 -3.45
C PRO A 4 -27.50 25.17 -3.95
N PRO A 5 -27.98 24.24 -4.79
CA PRO A 5 -29.26 24.38 -5.52
C PRO A 5 -30.50 24.56 -4.63
N SER A 6 -30.40 24.30 -3.32
CA SER A 6 -31.46 24.51 -2.33
C SER A 6 -31.42 25.87 -1.61
N GLY A 7 -30.40 26.71 -1.81
CA GLY A 7 -30.24 28.02 -1.16
C GLY A 7 -30.01 27.99 0.36
N ASP A 8 -30.07 26.80 0.98
CA ASP A 8 -29.94 26.60 2.43
C ASP A 8 -28.95 25.49 2.74
N TRP A 9 -27.87 25.83 3.46
CA TRP A 9 -26.79 24.89 3.84
C TRP A 9 -27.25 23.84 4.85
N LEU A 10 -28.31 24.15 5.60
CA LEU A 10 -28.82 23.31 6.69
C LEU A 10 -29.75 22.19 6.22
N THR A 11 -30.32 22.30 5.01
CA THR A 11 -31.27 21.32 4.45
C THR A 11 -30.64 20.35 3.47
N LEU A 12 -29.36 20.53 3.16
CA LEU A 12 -28.60 19.69 2.26
C LEU A 12 -28.41 18.28 2.80
N ARG A 13 -28.82 17.30 2.01
CA ARG A 13 -28.47 15.89 2.27
C ARG A 13 -27.00 15.65 1.91
N SER A 14 -26.37 14.69 2.58
CA SER A 14 -24.94 14.37 2.43
C SER A 14 -24.52 14.05 1.00
N ASP A 15 -25.38 13.37 0.23
CA ASP A 15 -25.18 13.04 -1.18
C ASP A 15 -25.19 14.29 -2.09
N GLN A 16 -26.16 15.17 -1.89
CA GLN A 16 -26.28 16.45 -2.61
C GLN A 16 -25.13 17.39 -2.30
N PHE A 17 -24.66 17.41 -1.04
CA PHE A 17 -23.51 18.20 -0.64
C PHE A 17 -22.23 17.71 -1.30
N LEU A 18 -22.01 16.39 -1.32
CA LEU A 18 -20.85 15.81 -2.00
C LEU A 18 -20.85 16.12 -3.50
N ASN A 19 -21.98 15.95 -4.18
CA ASN A 19 -22.10 16.27 -5.60
C ASN A 19 -21.85 17.76 -5.89
N TRP A 20 -22.36 18.67 -5.03
CA TRP A 20 -22.11 20.10 -5.18
C TRP A 20 -20.64 20.46 -4.95
N VAL A 21 -19.99 19.87 -3.94
CA VAL A 21 -18.54 20.04 -3.74
C VAL A 21 -17.78 19.54 -4.97
N ASP A 22 -18.24 18.45 -5.58
CA ASP A 22 -17.61 17.91 -6.77
C ASP A 22 -17.71 18.87 -7.96
N ASP A 23 -18.88 19.44 -8.19
CA ASP A 23 -19.09 20.39 -9.28
C ASP A 23 -18.41 21.75 -9.03
N ALA A 24 -18.48 22.27 -7.81
CA ALA A 24 -17.98 23.60 -7.48
C ALA A 24 -16.46 23.63 -7.24
N VAL A 25 -15.86 22.53 -6.76
CA VAL A 25 -14.44 22.49 -6.39
C VAL A 25 -13.65 21.62 -7.37
N TYR A 26 -14.07 20.38 -7.65
CA TYR A 26 -13.29 19.47 -8.51
C TYR A 26 -13.34 19.89 -9.98
N ASN A 27 -14.54 20.08 -10.55
CA ASN A 27 -14.69 20.43 -11.96
C ASN A 27 -14.11 21.82 -12.29
N ILE A 28 -14.26 22.80 -11.39
CA ILE A 28 -13.67 24.13 -11.57
C ILE A 28 -12.13 24.07 -11.45
N ALA A 29 -11.58 23.31 -10.51
CA ALA A 29 -10.13 23.15 -10.36
C ALA A 29 -9.47 22.43 -11.54
N GLU A 30 -10.19 21.52 -12.21
CA GLU A 30 -9.76 20.88 -13.45
C GLU A 30 -9.80 21.86 -14.64
N GLN A 31 -10.90 22.60 -14.82
CA GLN A 31 -11.04 23.55 -15.93
C GLN A 31 -10.05 24.71 -15.87
N THR A 32 -9.65 25.13 -14.67
CA THR A 32 -8.71 26.23 -14.45
C THR A 32 -7.23 25.82 -14.42
N GLY A 33 -6.93 24.50 -14.47
CA GLY A 33 -5.56 23.98 -14.33
C GLY A 33 -4.95 24.19 -12.94
N ILE A 34 -5.70 24.73 -11.97
CA ILE A 34 -5.27 24.94 -10.60
C ILE A 34 -4.92 23.60 -9.95
N ARG A 35 -5.64 22.52 -10.31
CA ARG A 35 -5.32 21.16 -9.89
C ARG A 35 -3.87 20.80 -10.16
N ASP A 36 -3.36 21.07 -11.37
CA ASP A 36 -2.02 20.68 -11.78
C ASP A 36 -0.95 21.51 -11.05
N VAL A 37 -1.23 22.79 -10.81
CA VAL A 37 -0.36 23.66 -10.02
C VAL A 37 -0.29 23.16 -8.58
N VAL A 38 -1.43 22.87 -7.95
CA VAL A 38 -1.50 22.37 -6.58
C VAL A 38 -0.83 21.00 -6.48
N ASN A 39 -1.08 20.09 -7.42
CA ASN A 39 -0.44 18.78 -7.45
C ASN A 39 1.07 18.89 -7.65
N ARG A 40 1.55 19.80 -8.50
CA ARG A 40 3.00 20.00 -8.69
C ARG A 40 3.70 20.48 -7.42
N VAL A 41 3.04 21.31 -6.62
CA VAL A 41 3.59 21.83 -5.35
C VAL A 41 3.47 20.80 -4.22
N THR A 42 2.35 20.10 -4.12
CA THR A 42 2.05 19.19 -3.01
C THR A 42 2.63 17.79 -3.20
N ARG A 43 2.74 17.29 -4.44
CA ARG A 43 3.26 15.96 -4.76
C ARG A 43 4.62 15.67 -4.13
N PRO A 44 5.64 16.54 -4.19
CA PRO A 44 6.93 16.27 -3.57
C PRO A 44 6.84 16.03 -2.06
N ILE A 45 5.94 16.74 -1.37
CA ILE A 45 5.73 16.66 0.07
C ILE A 45 5.05 15.33 0.43
N PHE A 46 3.97 14.98 -0.27
CA PHE A 46 3.28 13.71 -0.03
C PHE A 46 4.14 12.50 -0.40
N ASN A 47 4.85 12.55 -1.54
CA ASN A 47 5.81 11.50 -1.91
C ASN A 47 6.93 11.33 -0.90
N TRP A 48 7.40 12.43 -0.32
CA TRP A 48 8.38 12.40 0.75
C TRP A 48 7.80 11.73 2.02
N GLY A 49 6.57 12.07 2.42
CA GLY A 49 5.92 11.44 3.56
C GLY A 49 5.69 9.94 3.38
N LEU A 50 5.13 9.52 2.25
CA LEU A 50 4.80 8.12 1.97
C LEU A 50 6.04 7.21 1.90
N ARG A 51 7.14 7.70 1.32
CA ARG A 51 8.36 6.89 1.17
C ARG A 51 9.18 6.74 2.45
N TYR A 52 9.12 7.72 3.36
CA TYR A 52 9.90 7.71 4.61
C TYR A 52 9.10 7.28 5.83
N SER A 53 7.80 6.99 5.69
CA SER A 53 6.97 6.40 6.74
C SER A 53 6.20 5.15 6.27
N PRO A 54 6.84 4.15 5.65
CA PRO A 54 6.16 2.93 5.23
C PRO A 54 5.77 2.05 6.43
N TRP A 55 4.48 1.82 6.68
CA TRP A 55 4.03 0.97 7.78
C TRP A 55 3.55 -0.40 7.29
N PRO A 56 4.41 -1.45 7.32
CA PRO A 56 4.00 -2.78 6.93
C PRO A 56 3.16 -3.50 7.99
N LEU A 57 2.20 -4.28 7.49
CA LEU A 57 1.44 -5.22 8.29
C LEU A 57 2.36 -6.33 8.79
N HIS A 58 2.45 -6.46 10.10
CA HIS A 58 3.12 -7.57 10.77
C HIS A 58 2.26 -8.83 10.65
N PHE A 59 2.39 -9.53 9.54
CA PHE A 59 1.74 -10.81 9.29
C PHE A 59 2.79 -11.85 8.95
N GLY A 60 3.04 -12.80 9.86
CA GLY A 60 4.05 -13.85 9.68
C GLY A 60 3.42 -15.17 9.25
N ILE A 61 3.80 -15.69 8.08
CA ILE A 61 3.30 -16.98 7.58
C ILE A 61 4.27 -18.13 7.87
N MET A 62 5.54 -17.98 7.48
CA MET A 62 6.53 -19.05 7.59
C MET A 62 7.96 -18.50 7.74
N CYS A 63 8.98 -19.16 7.17
CA CYS A 63 10.39 -18.88 7.41
C CYS A 63 10.82 -17.44 7.02
N CYS A 64 10.24 -16.84 5.98
CA CYS A 64 10.57 -15.44 5.64
C CYS A 64 10.01 -14.44 6.68
N ALA A 65 9.06 -14.84 7.53
CA ALA A 65 8.63 -14.02 8.66
C ALA A 65 9.70 -13.91 9.75
N LEU A 66 10.53 -14.95 9.93
CA LEU A 66 11.65 -14.90 10.86
C LEU A 66 12.72 -13.94 10.36
N GLU A 67 13.01 -13.95 9.06
CA GLU A 67 13.94 -12.99 8.45
C GLU A 67 13.39 -11.56 8.45
N MET A 68 12.07 -11.39 8.34
CA MET A 68 11.43 -10.09 8.57
C MET A 68 11.63 -9.61 10.02
N GLY A 69 11.58 -10.53 10.99
CA GLY A 69 11.93 -10.23 12.38
C GLY A 69 13.41 -9.87 12.55
N ALA A 70 14.32 -10.59 11.87
CA ALA A 70 15.75 -10.30 11.87
C ALA A 70 16.06 -8.93 11.23
N ALA A 71 15.34 -8.56 10.16
CA ALA A 71 15.44 -7.24 9.54
C ALA A 71 14.99 -6.10 10.48
N GLY A 72 14.06 -6.37 11.40
CA GLY A 72 13.69 -5.46 12.48
C GLY A 72 14.60 -5.54 13.70
N GLY A 73 15.57 -6.47 13.73
CA GLY A 73 16.55 -6.61 14.80
C GLY A 73 17.61 -5.50 14.77
N PRO A 74 18.42 -5.37 15.84
CA PRO A 74 19.39 -4.28 15.99
C PRO A 74 20.52 -4.30 14.94
N ASP A 75 20.81 -5.45 14.33
CA ASP A 75 21.89 -5.58 13.34
C ASP A 75 21.53 -4.88 12.01
N HIS A 76 20.28 -5.00 11.57
CA HIS A 76 19.80 -4.44 10.31
C HIS A 76 18.97 -3.17 10.48
N ASP A 77 18.20 -3.08 11.58
CA ASP A 77 17.35 -1.97 11.98
C ASP A 77 16.57 -1.34 10.82
N SER A 78 15.50 -2.02 10.39
CA SER A 78 14.59 -1.47 9.37
C SER A 78 13.87 -0.20 9.84
N GLU A 79 13.76 0.05 11.14
CA GLU A 79 13.07 1.24 11.68
C GLU A 79 13.80 2.53 11.32
N ARG A 80 15.13 2.48 11.14
CA ARG A 80 15.93 3.62 10.62
C ARG A 80 15.43 4.14 9.27
N MET A 81 14.81 3.29 8.46
CA MET A 81 14.21 3.68 7.17
C MET A 81 12.76 4.17 7.29
N GLY A 82 12.24 4.29 8.52
CA GLY A 82 10.84 4.61 8.81
C GLY A 82 9.89 3.43 8.70
N VAL A 83 10.42 2.21 8.59
CA VAL A 83 9.62 0.98 8.50
C VAL A 83 9.19 0.55 9.89
N VAL A 84 7.91 0.77 10.22
CA VAL A 84 7.35 0.39 11.52
C VAL A 84 6.31 -0.72 11.34
N TYR A 85 6.58 -1.88 11.90
CA TYR A 85 5.67 -3.02 11.83
C TYR A 85 4.44 -2.80 12.73
N ARG A 86 3.24 -2.86 12.15
CA ARG A 86 1.96 -2.68 12.88
C ARG A 86 1.10 -3.92 12.72
N SER A 87 0.35 -4.26 13.76
CA SER A 87 -0.48 -5.48 13.77
C SER A 87 -1.89 -5.29 13.21
N SER A 88 -2.32 -4.04 12.98
CA SER A 88 -3.67 -3.73 12.51
C SER A 88 -3.63 -3.31 11.04
N PRO A 89 -4.32 -4.03 10.12
CA PRO A 89 -4.31 -3.70 8.69
C PRO A 89 -4.89 -2.31 8.40
N ARG A 90 -5.79 -1.80 9.24
CA ARG A 90 -6.40 -0.47 9.06
C ARG A 90 -5.42 0.69 9.29
N GLN A 91 -4.27 0.41 9.89
CA GLN A 91 -3.19 1.38 10.14
C GLN A 91 -1.94 1.04 9.32
N CYS A 92 -2.02 0.10 8.37
CA CYS A 92 -0.87 -0.31 7.57
C CYS A 92 -1.04 0.16 6.14
N ASP A 93 0.07 0.55 5.52
CA ASP A 93 0.12 0.95 4.12
C ASP A 93 0.72 -0.16 3.25
N ILE A 94 1.52 -1.06 3.84
CA ILE A 94 2.19 -2.13 3.09
C ILE A 94 1.74 -3.51 3.58
N LEU A 95 1.34 -4.38 2.65
CA LEU A 95 1.12 -5.79 2.92
C LEU A 95 2.34 -6.59 2.48
N ILE A 96 3.04 -7.21 3.43
CA ILE A 96 4.15 -8.12 3.12
C ILE A 96 3.64 -9.55 3.15
N VAL A 97 3.77 -10.26 2.04
CA VAL A 97 3.49 -11.71 1.96
C VAL A 97 4.80 -12.45 2.10
N ASN A 98 5.09 -12.96 3.30
CA ASN A 98 6.38 -13.53 3.70
C ASN A 98 6.36 -15.06 3.86
N GLY A 99 5.70 -15.77 2.94
CA GLY A 99 5.65 -17.23 2.97
C GLY A 99 4.64 -17.82 1.98
N PRO A 100 4.51 -19.16 1.97
CA PRO A 100 3.57 -19.84 1.09
C PRO A 100 2.14 -19.52 1.51
N VAL A 101 1.33 -19.07 0.56
CA VAL A 101 -0.09 -18.83 0.80
C VAL A 101 -0.84 -20.14 0.57
N CYS A 102 -1.42 -20.70 1.62
CA CYS A 102 -2.30 -21.85 1.45
C CYS A 102 -3.65 -21.42 0.85
N GLU A 103 -4.33 -22.30 0.10
CA GLU A 103 -5.65 -22.00 -0.50
C GLU A 103 -6.68 -21.60 0.57
N LYS A 104 -6.59 -22.19 1.77
CA LYS A 104 -7.42 -21.83 2.93
C LYS A 104 -7.14 -20.42 3.46
N LEU A 105 -5.91 -19.94 3.32
CA LEU A 105 -5.48 -18.63 3.80
C LEU A 105 -5.77 -17.52 2.79
N ARG A 106 -5.77 -17.84 1.49
CA ARG A 106 -6.04 -16.94 0.38
C ARG A 106 -7.20 -15.95 0.61
N PRO A 107 -8.44 -16.37 0.94
CA PRO A 107 -9.55 -15.44 1.13
C PRO A 107 -9.30 -14.47 2.30
N LYS A 108 -8.66 -14.93 3.37
CA LYS A 108 -8.34 -14.07 4.53
C LYS A 108 -7.32 -13.01 4.18
N LEU A 109 -6.29 -13.36 3.41
CA LEU A 109 -5.28 -12.41 2.98
C LEU A 109 -5.88 -11.35 2.04
N LYS A 110 -6.78 -11.76 1.15
CA LYS A 110 -7.56 -10.83 0.31
C LYS A 110 -8.39 -9.86 1.16
N THR A 111 -9.09 -10.35 2.18
CA THR A 111 -9.85 -9.49 3.10
C THR A 111 -8.94 -8.52 3.86
N LEU A 112 -7.74 -8.93 4.28
CA LEU A 112 -6.78 -8.03 4.93
C LEU A 112 -6.37 -6.89 3.99
N TYR A 113 -6.06 -7.22 2.73
CA TYR A 113 -5.72 -6.23 1.71
C TYR A 113 -6.88 -5.26 1.41
N GLU A 114 -8.11 -5.76 1.35
CA GLU A 114 -9.31 -4.93 1.13
C GLU A 114 -9.59 -4.00 2.32
N GLN A 115 -9.23 -4.39 3.54
CA GLN A 115 -9.41 -3.58 4.75
C GLN A 115 -8.33 -2.50 4.96
N MET A 116 -7.23 -2.54 4.20
CA MET A 116 -6.19 -1.50 4.24
C MET A 116 -6.66 -0.24 3.50
N ALA A 117 -6.31 0.93 4.06
CA ALA A 117 -6.59 2.22 3.45
C ALA A 117 -5.73 2.46 2.21
N ASP A 118 -6.24 3.27 1.27
CA ASP A 118 -5.44 3.74 0.14
C ASP A 118 -4.64 4.99 0.57
N PRO A 119 -3.33 5.08 0.26
CA PRO A 119 -2.55 4.27 -0.68
C PRO A 119 -1.96 3.01 -0.03
N LYS A 120 -2.07 1.87 -0.71
CA LYS A 120 -1.49 0.61 -0.24
C LYS A 120 -0.61 -0.05 -1.27
N TRP A 121 0.42 -0.73 -0.78
CA TRP A 121 1.37 -1.49 -1.61
C TRP A 121 1.54 -2.91 -1.11
N VAL A 122 1.96 -3.80 -2.01
CA VAL A 122 2.14 -5.22 -1.69
C VAL A 122 3.54 -5.68 -2.04
N ILE A 123 4.22 -6.29 -1.08
CA ILE A 123 5.54 -6.87 -1.28
C ILE A 123 5.40 -8.40 -1.19
N ALA A 124 5.76 -9.09 -2.26
CA ALA A 124 5.95 -10.55 -2.22
C ALA A 124 7.39 -10.84 -1.76
N MET A 125 7.52 -11.38 -0.55
CA MET A 125 8.79 -11.72 0.07
C MET A 125 9.04 -13.22 0.01
N GLY A 126 10.01 -13.60 -0.81
CA GLY A 126 10.51 -14.96 -0.95
C GLY A 126 9.78 -15.77 -2.01
N GLU A 127 10.42 -16.84 -2.44
CA GLU A 127 9.99 -17.63 -3.59
C GLU A 127 8.58 -18.24 -3.40
N CYS A 128 8.25 -18.59 -2.16
CA CYS A 128 6.93 -19.11 -1.80
C CYS A 128 5.80 -18.12 -2.11
N ALA A 129 6.04 -16.81 -1.94
CA ALA A 129 5.06 -15.77 -2.21
C ALA A 129 5.03 -15.37 -3.70
N ILE A 130 6.17 -15.46 -4.39
CA ILE A 130 6.30 -15.11 -5.81
C ILE A 130 5.67 -16.19 -6.70
N GLY A 131 6.03 -17.45 -6.48
CA GLY A 131 5.76 -18.56 -7.40
C GLY A 131 5.38 -19.88 -6.72
N GLY A 132 5.00 -19.87 -5.44
CA GLY A 132 4.78 -21.09 -4.64
C GLY A 132 6.08 -21.76 -4.15
N GLY A 133 7.22 -21.43 -4.77
CA GLY A 133 8.56 -21.84 -4.35
C GLY A 133 8.72 -23.36 -4.26
N PRO A 134 9.34 -23.92 -3.21
CA PRO A 134 9.50 -25.37 -3.09
C PRO A 134 8.16 -26.13 -2.99
N TYR A 135 7.05 -25.43 -2.78
CA TYR A 135 5.71 -25.99 -2.67
C TYR A 135 4.84 -25.76 -3.92
N TRP A 136 5.44 -25.39 -5.05
CA TRP A 136 4.70 -25.06 -6.28
C TRP A 136 3.79 -26.19 -6.79
N ASP A 137 4.16 -27.45 -6.55
CA ASP A 137 3.39 -28.65 -6.94
C ASP A 137 2.48 -29.19 -5.81
N SER A 138 2.34 -28.43 -4.72
CA SER A 138 1.46 -28.82 -3.60
C SER A 138 0.02 -28.44 -3.89
N TYR A 139 -0.90 -29.39 -3.65
CA TYR A 139 -2.36 -29.16 -3.76
C TYR A 139 -2.90 -28.03 -2.88
N SER A 140 -2.17 -27.69 -1.81
CA SER A 140 -2.63 -26.78 -0.76
C SER A 140 -2.08 -25.37 -0.90
N VAL A 141 -1.07 -25.14 -1.75
CA VAL A 141 -0.37 -23.86 -1.86
C VAL A 141 -0.76 -23.19 -3.18
N VAL A 142 -1.03 -21.89 -3.10
CA VAL A 142 -1.28 -21.06 -4.26
C VAL A 142 0.03 -20.86 -5.02
N ALA A 143 -0.01 -20.96 -6.35
CA ALA A 143 1.16 -20.78 -7.22
C ALA A 143 1.78 -19.36 -7.17
N GLY A 144 1.22 -18.42 -6.43
CA GLY A 144 1.77 -17.07 -6.23
C GLY A 144 0.75 -16.10 -5.61
N ALA A 145 1.23 -15.12 -4.85
CA ALA A 145 0.41 -14.06 -4.25
C ALA A 145 -0.29 -13.19 -5.32
N ASP A 146 0.35 -13.05 -6.48
CA ASP A 146 -0.12 -12.24 -7.62
C ASP A 146 -1.39 -12.79 -8.27
N THR A 147 -1.77 -14.03 -7.97
CA THR A 147 -3.00 -14.65 -8.48
C THR A 147 -4.28 -14.08 -7.86
N PHE A 148 -4.19 -13.31 -6.76
CA PHE A 148 -5.38 -12.78 -6.08
C PHE A 148 -5.22 -11.39 -5.45
N ILE A 149 -4.00 -10.90 -5.26
CA ILE A 149 -3.70 -9.53 -4.81
C ILE A 149 -2.64 -8.97 -5.76
N PRO A 150 -2.74 -7.71 -6.22
CA PRO A 150 -1.73 -7.10 -7.07
C PRO A 150 -0.41 -6.92 -6.30
N VAL A 151 0.69 -7.48 -6.81
CA VAL A 151 2.01 -7.34 -6.18
C VAL A 151 2.78 -6.17 -6.78
N ASP A 152 3.36 -5.32 -5.93
CA ASP A 152 4.15 -4.16 -6.37
C ASP A 152 5.63 -4.43 -6.53
N VAL A 153 6.20 -5.20 -5.59
CA VAL A 153 7.63 -5.50 -5.51
C VAL A 153 7.80 -6.97 -5.15
N TYR A 154 8.66 -7.66 -5.90
CA TYR A 154 9.05 -9.05 -5.64
C TYR A 154 10.46 -9.07 -5.08
N ILE A 155 10.67 -9.77 -3.97
CA ILE A 155 11.98 -9.93 -3.32
C ILE A 155 12.35 -11.41 -3.36
N PRO A 156 13.27 -11.83 -4.24
CA PRO A 156 13.65 -13.24 -4.35
C PRO A 156 14.44 -13.72 -3.13
N GLY A 157 14.24 -14.98 -2.74
CA GLY A 157 14.96 -15.64 -1.64
C GLY A 157 14.19 -16.80 -0.99
N CYS A 158 14.90 -17.70 -0.30
CA CYS A 158 14.31 -18.84 0.41
C CYS A 158 15.23 -19.35 1.56
N PRO A 159 15.24 -18.69 2.74
CA PRO A 159 14.50 -17.47 3.06
C PRO A 159 15.22 -16.22 2.53
N VAL A 160 14.49 -15.10 2.48
CA VAL A 160 15.06 -13.81 2.01
C VAL A 160 16.00 -13.28 3.06
N ARG A 161 17.23 -12.93 2.69
CA ARG A 161 18.17 -12.29 3.63
C ARG A 161 17.66 -10.92 4.09
N PRO A 162 17.91 -10.49 5.34
CA PRO A 162 17.42 -9.20 5.83
C PRO A 162 17.88 -8.01 4.98
N GLU A 163 19.09 -8.05 4.42
CA GLU A 163 19.59 -7.00 3.54
C GLU A 163 18.82 -6.92 2.21
N ALA A 164 18.38 -8.07 1.69
CA ALA A 164 17.55 -8.13 0.49
C ALA A 164 16.15 -7.57 0.76
N LEU A 165 15.60 -7.79 1.97
CA LEU A 165 14.35 -7.15 2.38
C LEU A 165 14.49 -5.63 2.46
N MET A 166 15.57 -5.12 3.07
CA MET A 166 15.86 -3.69 3.10
C MET A 166 16.00 -3.10 1.70
N HIS A 167 16.69 -3.80 0.78
CA HIS A 167 16.77 -3.39 -0.62
C HIS A 167 15.40 -3.38 -1.31
N GLY A 168 14.52 -4.32 -0.96
CA GLY A 168 13.13 -4.33 -1.41
C GLY A 168 12.37 -3.07 -1.00
N PHE A 169 12.51 -2.62 0.25
CA PHE A 169 11.93 -1.35 0.71
C PHE A 169 12.52 -0.15 -0.04
N LEU A 170 13.85 -0.11 -0.27
CA LEU A 170 14.46 0.95 -1.08
C LEU A 170 13.93 0.96 -2.52
N THR A 171 13.64 -0.21 -3.08
CA THR A 171 13.05 -0.34 -4.41
C THR A 171 11.60 0.16 -4.42
N LEU A 172 10.82 -0.17 -3.38
CA LEU A 172 9.48 0.37 -3.20
C LEU A 172 9.51 1.90 -3.05
N GLN A 173 10.44 2.46 -2.28
CA GLN A 173 10.59 3.91 -2.13
C GLN A 173 10.90 4.61 -3.47
N LYS A 174 11.70 3.98 -4.33
CA LYS A 174 11.95 4.48 -5.70
C LYS A 174 10.67 4.42 -6.55
N LYS A 175 9.90 3.33 -6.45
CA LYS A 175 8.61 3.17 -7.12
C LYS A 175 7.60 4.23 -6.68
N ILE A 176 7.49 4.50 -5.37
CA ILE A 176 6.62 5.55 -4.81
C ILE A 176 7.03 6.93 -5.33
N ARG A 177 8.33 7.21 -5.44
CA ARG A 177 8.84 8.48 -5.98
C ARG A 177 8.47 8.68 -7.45
N GLU A 178 8.46 7.61 -8.23
CA GLU A 178 8.12 7.62 -9.66
C GLU A 178 6.60 7.63 -9.89
N GLN A 179 5.83 7.05 -8.97
CA GLN A 179 4.38 7.20 -8.94
C GLN A 179 3.99 8.65 -8.61
N GLU A 180 2.88 9.10 -9.21
CA GLU A 180 2.34 10.44 -8.99
C GLU A 180 1.12 10.40 -8.04
N PRO A 181 1.30 10.38 -6.72
CA PRO A 181 0.23 10.72 -5.82
C PRO A 181 0.12 12.25 -5.74
N GLY A 182 -0.52 12.83 -6.76
CA GLY A 182 -1.22 14.10 -6.58
C GLY A 182 -2.41 13.84 -5.67
N TYR A 183 -2.26 14.12 -4.37
CA TYR A 183 -3.31 13.85 -3.38
C TYR A 183 -4.43 14.89 -3.39
N PHE A 184 -4.24 16.00 -4.11
CA PHE A 184 -5.33 16.92 -4.34
C PHE A 184 -6.19 16.36 -5.48
N LEU A 185 -7.41 15.93 -5.12
CA LEU A 185 -8.47 15.42 -5.99
C LEU A 185 -8.38 13.94 -6.45
N ARG A 186 -7.78 13.02 -5.66
CA ARG A 186 -8.01 11.57 -5.89
C ARG A 186 -9.03 11.05 -4.87
N ARG A 187 -10.28 10.97 -5.31
CA ARG A 187 -11.27 10.06 -4.78
C ARG A 187 -11.48 8.93 -5.76
#